data_AF-A0A4R2J1X5-F1
#
_entry.id   AF-A0A4R2J1X5-F1
#
_cell.length_a   1.000
_cell.length_b   1.000
_cell.length_c   1.000
_cell.angle_alpha   90.00
_cell.angle_beta   90.00
_cell.angle_gamma   90.00
#
_symmetry.space_group_name_H-M   'P 1'
#
loop_
_entity.id
_entity.type
_entity.pdbx_description
1 polymer ?
#
loop_
_entity_poly.entity_id
_entity_poly.type
_entity_poly.pdbx_seq_one_letter_code
_entity_poly.pdbx_strand_id
1 'polypeptide(L)'
;MDEAAIAVLIVILLGAAGITWGIVALVRRQQYIKSLRDRGWIFVNSPAFDAVERLGNPPFGLGFRRRPDDQIAGLTSLGRPFQVIEYSSEHWSGWVGMVTLSRRLPELWITGGETQPRYGVEAVMVPSQLGPGWQVGALDPAFAAAVLTPQVCEQLNVMAAGGPGVNLSIDGDQLVMLDPPRKEVELLAYWLEVLATVAAVIDDTPLDHWIQPVKPWGMTFYHHPDWQWIGVDDSLLQTTPVTQSGHDHSTSEVIRGRDGDGPPFVAFTHHWKTTRTETYTDSEGRSQTRTVVENHSEPILGFQLPIRMPWLQVANRGRGITFESEAFNKQFSVTAQDPKFAYDVIHPRQMEYLMANPPAPFRIVDDWAWFSTGVHNQPAIAHSSHFLRGFLSRIPRFAWRNLGLPDTPYPPQDRTPVPDHGE
;
A
#
# COMPACT_ATOMS: atom_id res chain seq x y z
N MET A 1 32.57 -9.68 -46.90
CA MET A 1 32.24 -10.35 -45.63
C MET A 1 30.81 -10.82 -45.76
N ASP A 2 30.56 -12.11 -45.55
CA ASP A 2 29.22 -12.69 -45.68
C ASP A 2 28.29 -12.09 -44.61
N GLU A 3 27.00 -11.92 -44.90
CA GLU A 3 26.05 -11.29 -43.95
C GLU A 3 26.00 -12.02 -42.60
N ALA A 4 26.15 -13.35 -42.65
CA ALA A 4 26.26 -14.19 -41.46
C ALA A 4 27.49 -13.87 -40.60
N ALA A 5 28.64 -13.54 -41.22
CA ALA A 5 29.86 -13.19 -40.50
C ALA A 5 29.76 -11.81 -39.82
N ILE A 6 29.03 -10.87 -40.43
CA ILE A 6 28.74 -9.56 -39.83
C ILE A 6 27.82 -9.73 -38.63
N ALA A 7 26.76 -10.53 -38.74
CA ALA A 7 25.82 -10.80 -37.63
C ALA A 7 26.54 -11.45 -36.43
N VAL A 8 27.39 -12.45 -36.67
CA VAL A 8 28.18 -13.09 -35.61
C VAL A 8 29.12 -12.11 -34.93
N LEU A 9 29.79 -11.23 -35.69
CA LEU A 9 30.68 -10.21 -35.13
C LEU A 9 29.93 -9.20 -34.26
N ILE A 10 28.73 -8.76 -34.67
CA ILE A 10 27.88 -7.86 -33.87
C ILE A 10 27.49 -8.51 -32.54
N VAL A 11 27.07 -9.79 -32.57
CA VAL A 11 26.72 -10.53 -31.34
C VAL A 11 27.92 -10.64 -30.40
N ILE A 12 29.11 -10.92 -30.92
CA ILE A 12 30.35 -10.99 -30.13
C ILE A 12 30.68 -9.62 -29.51
N LEU A 13 30.58 -8.54 -30.28
CA LEU A 13 30.86 -7.19 -29.80
C LEU A 13 29.87 -6.74 -28.72
N LEU A 14 28.57 -7.02 -28.90
CA LEU A 14 27.54 -6.74 -27.89
C LEU A 14 27.77 -7.58 -26.62
N GLY A 15 28.13 -8.85 -26.77
CA GLY A 15 28.50 -9.72 -25.65
C GLY A 15 29.71 -9.20 -24.88
N ALA A 16 30.78 -8.82 -25.58
CA ALA A 16 32.00 -8.26 -24.98
C ALA A 16 31.75 -6.91 -24.31
N ALA A 17 30.94 -6.03 -24.91
CA ALA A 17 30.53 -4.76 -24.32
C ALA A 17 29.71 -4.97 -23.04
N GLY A 18 28.76 -5.93 -23.05
CA GLY A 18 27.96 -6.29 -21.89
C GLY A 18 28.81 -6.83 -20.73
N ILE A 19 29.76 -7.73 -21.02
CA ILE A 19 30.70 -8.26 -20.01
C ILE A 19 31.56 -7.13 -19.44
N THR A 20 32.12 -6.29 -20.30
CA THR A 20 32.98 -5.16 -19.88
C THR A 20 32.20 -4.20 -18.98
N TRP A 21 30.98 -3.84 -19.37
CA TRP A 21 30.10 -2.99 -18.56
C TRP A 21 29.76 -3.63 -17.22
N GLY A 22 29.43 -4.93 -17.20
CA GLY A 22 29.16 -5.67 -15.97
C GLY A 22 30.34 -5.67 -14.99
N ILE A 23 31.57 -5.85 -15.49
CA ILE A 23 32.79 -5.78 -14.68
C ILE A 23 32.98 -4.36 -14.11
N VAL A 24 32.84 -3.33 -14.94
CA VAL A 24 32.97 -1.93 -14.50
C VAL A 24 31.93 -1.57 -13.45
N ALA A 25 30.67 -1.97 -13.63
CA ALA A 25 29.59 -1.76 -12.67
C ALA A 25 29.88 -2.46 -11.34
N LEU A 26 30.37 -3.71 -11.38
CA LEU A 26 30.74 -4.47 -10.18
C LEU A 26 31.89 -3.80 -9.41
N VAL A 27 32.95 -3.38 -10.10
CA VAL A 27 34.10 -2.70 -9.47
C VAL A 27 33.67 -1.38 -8.85
N ARG A 28 32.88 -0.56 -9.56
CA ARG A 28 32.34 0.70 -9.02
C ARG A 28 31.49 0.46 -7.78
N ARG A 29 30.63 -0.55 -7.80
CA ARG A 29 29.80 -0.92 -6.64
C ARG A 29 30.66 -1.35 -5.45
N GLN A 30 31.71 -2.14 -5.67
CA GLN A 30 32.63 -2.55 -4.61
C GLN A 30 33.41 -1.37 -4.02
N GLN A 31 33.87 -0.45 -4.86
CA GLN A 31 34.55 0.78 -4.42
C GLN A 31 33.61 1.65 -3.59
N TYR A 32 32.36 1.81 -4.02
CA TYR A 32 31.31 2.51 -3.28
C TYR A 32 31.04 1.86 -1.92
N ILE A 33 30.82 0.54 -1.88
CA ILE A 33 30.61 -0.18 -0.62
C ILE A 33 31.82 -0.06 0.31
N LYS A 34 33.04 -0.08 -0.24
CA LYS A 34 34.25 0.12 0.52
C LYS A 34 34.30 1.52 1.14
N SER A 35 34.00 2.58 0.39
CA SER A 35 34.02 3.95 0.92
C SER A 35 32.95 4.19 2.00
N LEU A 36 31.82 3.48 1.95
CA LEU A 36 30.85 3.46 3.05
C LEU A 36 31.44 2.79 4.31
N ARG A 37 32.09 1.63 4.16
CA ARG A 37 32.70 0.89 5.28
C ARG A 37 33.87 1.62 5.92
N ASP A 38 34.68 2.32 5.12
CA ASP A 38 35.80 3.14 5.61
C ASP A 38 35.31 4.29 6.52
N ARG A 39 34.01 4.66 6.43
CA ARG A 39 33.33 5.62 7.31
C ARG A 39 32.64 4.98 8.51
N GLY A 40 32.72 3.66 8.67
CA GLY A 40 32.03 2.91 9.71
C GLY A 40 30.54 2.67 9.42
N TRP A 41 30.09 2.87 8.18
CA TRP A 41 28.71 2.61 7.79
C TRP A 41 28.52 1.18 7.26
N ILE A 42 27.29 0.70 7.37
CA ILE A 42 26.87 -0.63 6.96
C ILE A 42 26.12 -0.51 5.64
N PHE A 43 26.39 -1.44 4.73
CA PHE A 43 25.63 -1.61 3.49
C PHE A 43 24.96 -2.98 3.50
N VAL A 44 23.64 -3.01 3.37
CA VAL A 44 22.81 -4.22 3.33
C VAL A 44 22.19 -4.31 1.94
N ASN A 45 22.42 -5.44 1.28
CA ASN A 45 21.77 -5.76 0.02
C ASN A 45 20.49 -6.55 0.32
N SER A 46 19.37 -6.16 -0.29
CA SER A 46 18.04 -6.74 -0.09
C SER A 46 17.66 -6.77 1.40
N PRO A 47 17.55 -5.61 2.07
CA PRO A 47 17.18 -5.56 3.48
C PRO A 47 15.77 -6.14 3.67
N ALA A 48 15.51 -6.64 4.88
CA ALA A 48 14.17 -7.08 5.24
C ALA A 48 13.22 -5.87 5.38
N PHE A 49 11.92 -6.15 5.44
CA PHE A 49 10.90 -5.11 5.61
C PHE A 49 10.93 -4.45 7.00
N ASP A 50 11.69 -5.00 7.96
CA ASP A 50 11.92 -4.40 9.28
C ASP A 50 12.54 -2.99 9.19
N ALA A 51 13.36 -2.74 8.15
CA ALA A 51 13.96 -1.44 7.88
C ALA A 51 12.92 -0.31 7.64
N VAL A 52 11.70 -0.68 7.23
CA VAL A 52 10.63 0.27 6.89
C VAL A 52 9.31 -0.02 7.64
N GLU A 53 9.29 -0.98 8.57
CA GLU A 53 8.04 -1.49 9.15
C GLU A 53 7.23 -0.42 9.89
N ARG A 54 7.91 0.57 10.48
CA ARG A 54 7.25 1.62 11.29
C ARG A 54 6.84 2.84 10.47
N LEU A 55 7.29 2.93 9.23
CA LEU A 55 7.02 4.05 8.34
C LEU A 55 5.64 3.88 7.71
N GLY A 56 4.77 4.87 7.90
CA GLY A 56 3.40 4.87 7.40
C GLY A 56 3.12 5.97 6.39
N ASN A 57 4.02 6.93 6.24
CA ASN A 57 3.78 8.14 5.50
C ASN A 57 4.41 8.04 4.10
N PRO A 58 3.78 8.57 3.03
CA PRO A 58 4.28 8.54 1.67
C PRO A 58 5.79 8.86 1.57
N PRO A 59 6.58 8.09 0.80
CA PRO A 59 6.17 7.04 -0.13
C PRO A 59 5.86 5.69 0.54
N PHE A 60 6.07 5.57 1.85
CA PHE A 60 5.65 4.40 2.62
C PHE A 60 4.14 4.42 2.83
N GLY A 61 3.56 3.30 3.26
CA GLY A 61 2.12 3.20 3.50
C GLY A 61 1.24 3.30 2.24
N LEU A 62 1.80 3.53 1.06
CA LEU A 62 1.10 3.55 -0.22
C LEU A 62 1.35 2.25 -0.99
N GLY A 63 0.31 1.80 -1.69
CA GLY A 63 0.42 0.68 -2.60
C GLY A 63 0.60 -0.68 -1.92
N PHE A 64 0.43 -1.74 -2.71
CA PHE A 64 0.44 -3.13 -2.25
C PHE A 64 1.75 -3.83 -2.58
N ARG A 65 2.44 -3.41 -3.62
CA ARG A 65 3.77 -3.89 -3.99
C ARG A 65 4.78 -2.90 -3.47
N ARG A 66 5.49 -3.32 -2.42
CA ARG A 66 6.52 -2.54 -1.75
C ARG A 66 7.81 -3.31 -1.83
N ARG A 67 8.91 -2.63 -2.14
CA ARG A 67 10.21 -3.28 -2.30
C ARG A 67 11.33 -2.37 -1.79
N PRO A 68 11.82 -2.63 -0.57
CA PRO A 68 13.14 -2.15 -0.18
C PRO A 68 14.21 -2.97 -0.93
N ASP A 69 15.32 -2.34 -1.35
CA ASP A 69 16.34 -3.02 -2.18
C ASP A 69 17.78 -2.88 -1.65
N ASP A 70 18.36 -1.70 -1.62
CA ASP A 70 19.69 -1.47 -1.02
C ASP A 70 19.54 -0.54 0.20
N GLN A 71 20.26 -0.80 1.29
CA GLN A 71 20.24 0.03 2.49
C GLN A 71 21.65 0.40 2.93
N ILE A 72 21.82 1.65 3.34
CA ILE A 72 22.99 2.19 4.03
C ILE A 72 22.54 2.58 5.43
N ALA A 73 23.26 2.18 6.48
CA ALA A 73 22.93 2.54 7.85
C ALA A 73 24.19 2.91 8.64
N GLY A 74 24.04 3.79 9.62
CA GLY A 74 25.16 4.23 10.45
C GLY A 74 24.76 5.26 11.50
N LEU A 75 25.78 5.94 12.02
CA LEU A 75 25.62 7.08 12.93
C LEU A 75 26.17 8.34 12.26
N THR A 76 25.50 9.46 12.49
CA THR A 76 26.02 10.78 12.15
C THR A 76 27.07 11.23 13.19
N SER A 77 27.77 12.33 12.93
CA SER A 77 28.76 12.89 13.87
C SER A 77 28.16 13.26 15.23
N LEU A 78 26.85 13.56 15.27
CA LEU A 78 26.07 13.80 16.49
C LEU A 78 25.64 12.50 17.20
N GLY A 79 26.08 11.33 16.72
CA GLY A 79 25.69 10.03 17.26
C GLY A 79 24.25 9.62 16.95
N ARG A 80 23.58 10.29 16.00
CA ARG A 80 22.19 9.98 15.63
C ARG A 80 22.16 8.82 14.64
N PRO A 81 21.32 7.79 14.85
CA PRO A 81 21.08 6.77 13.85
C PRO A 81 20.51 7.39 12.57
N PHE A 82 21.05 6.95 11.44
CA PHE A 82 20.49 7.24 10.14
C PHE A 82 20.39 5.94 9.32
N GLN A 83 19.47 5.97 8.36
CA GLN A 83 19.45 4.99 7.27
C GLN A 83 19.11 5.67 5.94
N VAL A 84 19.62 5.12 4.85
CA VAL A 84 19.34 5.54 3.47
C VAL A 84 18.99 4.29 2.69
N ILE A 85 17.76 4.19 2.20
CA ILE A 85 17.22 2.98 1.60
C ILE A 85 16.68 3.25 0.19
N GLU A 86 16.97 2.35 -0.75
CA GLU A 86 16.28 2.29 -2.03
C GLU A 86 14.91 1.67 -1.80
N TYR A 87 13.86 2.37 -2.21
CA TYR A 87 12.50 1.94 -2.01
C TYR A 87 11.68 2.17 -3.27
N SER A 88 10.84 1.19 -3.59
CA SER A 88 9.85 1.31 -4.66
C SER A 88 8.48 0.81 -4.21
N SER A 89 7.47 1.48 -4.75
CA SER A 89 6.04 1.17 -4.67
C SER A 89 5.41 1.28 -6.05
N GLU A 90 4.10 1.01 -6.20
CA GLU A 90 3.40 1.29 -7.46
C GLU A 90 3.42 2.77 -7.87
N HIS A 91 3.59 3.68 -6.91
CA HIS A 91 3.42 5.11 -7.13
C HIS A 91 4.72 5.91 -7.09
N TRP A 92 5.81 5.31 -6.61
CA TRP A 92 7.08 6.02 -6.42
C TRP A 92 8.25 5.04 -6.36
N SER A 93 9.39 5.42 -6.94
CA SER A 93 10.66 4.73 -6.76
C SER A 93 11.79 5.73 -6.60
N GLY A 94 12.67 5.49 -5.65
CA GLY A 94 13.83 6.35 -5.42
C GLY A 94 14.58 5.94 -4.18
N TRP A 95 15.35 6.89 -3.63
CA TRP A 95 16.09 6.68 -2.39
C TRP A 95 15.48 7.52 -1.28
N VAL A 96 15.44 6.97 -0.07
CA VAL A 96 14.87 7.64 1.10
C VAL A 96 15.93 7.71 2.18
N GLY A 97 16.30 8.91 2.58
CA GLY A 97 17.18 9.16 3.73
C GLY A 97 16.36 9.40 4.98
N MET A 98 16.79 8.87 6.12
CA MET A 98 16.10 8.98 7.40
C MET A 98 17.13 9.24 8.49
N VAL A 99 16.85 10.21 9.35
CA VAL A 99 17.58 10.43 10.60
C VAL A 99 16.60 10.37 11.76
N THR A 100 17.00 9.68 12.83
CA THR A 100 16.15 9.48 14.00
C THR A 100 15.99 10.75 14.84
N LEU A 101 14.73 11.06 15.16
CA LEU A 101 14.29 12.05 16.15
C LEU A 101 14.24 11.41 17.54
N SER A 102 14.36 12.23 18.59
CA SER A 102 14.33 11.74 19.98
C SER A 102 12.95 11.26 20.46
N ARG A 103 11.90 11.65 19.73
CA ARG A 103 10.50 11.37 20.06
C ARG A 103 9.67 11.15 18.81
N ARG A 104 8.55 10.46 18.99
CA ARG A 104 7.56 10.20 17.94
C ARG A 104 6.65 11.40 17.81
N LEU A 105 6.59 11.99 16.64
CA LEU A 105 5.82 13.18 16.37
C LEU A 105 4.73 12.91 15.32
N PRO A 106 3.69 13.75 15.26
CA PRO A 106 2.73 13.74 14.18
C PRO A 106 3.41 13.99 12.83
N GLU A 107 2.66 13.71 11.78
CA GLU A 107 3.09 13.92 10.42
C GLU A 107 3.18 15.40 10.05
N LEU A 108 4.29 15.73 9.38
CA LEU A 108 4.57 17.03 8.79
C LEU A 108 5.21 16.81 7.42
N TRP A 109 4.88 17.65 6.46
CA TRP A 109 5.43 17.66 5.11
C TRP A 109 6.05 19.01 4.84
N ILE A 110 7.25 19.02 4.29
CA ILE A 110 7.95 20.24 3.89
C ILE A 110 8.58 19.98 2.54
N THR A 111 8.06 20.67 1.51
CA THR A 111 8.58 20.60 0.14
C THR A 111 9.08 21.99 -0.26
N GLY A 112 10.26 22.08 -0.87
CA GLY A 112 10.86 23.33 -1.31
C GLY A 112 11.86 23.16 -2.45
N GLY A 113 12.25 24.27 -3.08
CA GLY A 113 13.14 24.29 -4.25
C GLY A 113 12.46 23.70 -5.50
N GLU A 114 13.21 22.93 -6.29
CA GLU A 114 12.71 22.31 -7.54
C GLU A 114 11.97 20.97 -7.31
N THR A 115 11.70 20.60 -6.05
CA THR A 115 11.03 19.33 -5.72
C THR A 115 9.51 19.43 -5.83
N GLN A 116 8.88 18.29 -6.15
CA GLN A 116 7.43 18.17 -6.19
C GLN A 116 6.90 17.58 -4.89
N PRO A 117 5.66 17.93 -4.47
CA PRO A 117 4.99 17.28 -3.35
C PRO A 117 4.90 15.76 -3.56
N ARG A 118 4.92 15.00 -2.46
CA ARG A 118 4.82 13.54 -2.54
C ARG A 118 3.42 13.14 -3.03
N TYR A 119 3.39 12.14 -3.90
CA TYR A 119 2.13 11.55 -4.36
C TYR A 119 1.33 10.98 -3.17
N GLY A 120 0.00 11.17 -3.20
CA GLY A 120 -0.91 10.57 -2.22
C GLY A 120 -0.91 11.21 -0.84
N VAL A 121 -0.20 12.33 -0.63
CA VAL A 121 -0.25 13.06 0.65
C VAL A 121 -1.62 13.71 0.83
N GLU A 122 -2.26 13.36 1.93
CA GLU A 122 -3.50 13.94 2.43
C GLU A 122 -3.17 14.80 3.66
N ALA A 123 -2.92 16.08 3.44
CA ALA A 123 -2.56 17.01 4.50
C ALA A 123 -3.22 18.38 4.28
N VAL A 124 -3.45 19.11 5.38
CA VAL A 124 -3.89 20.50 5.32
C VAL A 124 -2.67 21.38 5.04
N MET A 125 -2.74 22.17 3.97
CA MET A 125 -1.68 23.11 3.63
C MET A 125 -1.61 24.25 4.65
N VAL A 126 -0.41 24.50 5.17
CA VAL A 126 -0.13 25.51 6.19
C VAL A 126 0.65 26.67 5.56
N PRO A 127 0.36 27.93 5.92
CA PRO A 127 1.15 29.07 5.47
C PRO A 127 2.64 28.88 5.81
N SER A 128 3.49 28.96 4.79
CA SER A 128 4.92 28.78 4.95
C SER A 128 5.56 29.97 5.67
N GLN A 129 6.19 29.71 6.81
CA GLN A 129 7.11 30.65 7.47
C GLN A 129 8.51 30.65 6.83
N LEU A 130 8.77 29.72 5.90
CA LEU A 130 10.06 29.53 5.22
C LEU A 130 10.26 30.49 4.03
N GLY A 131 9.22 31.27 3.69
CA GLY A 131 9.23 32.17 2.54
C GLY A 131 8.68 31.54 1.25
N PRO A 132 8.81 32.24 0.11
CA PRO A 132 8.24 31.81 -1.16
C PRO A 132 8.90 30.54 -1.69
N GLY A 133 8.13 29.70 -2.37
CA GLY A 133 8.62 28.44 -2.97
C GLY A 133 8.60 27.22 -2.04
N TRP A 134 8.17 27.40 -0.79
CA TRP A 134 7.97 26.31 0.16
C TRP A 134 6.49 25.95 0.30
N GLN A 135 6.23 24.65 0.43
CA GLN A 135 4.92 24.06 0.70
C GLN A 135 5.01 23.24 1.98
N VAL A 136 4.15 23.55 2.95
CA VAL A 136 4.09 22.85 4.23
C VAL A 136 2.70 22.24 4.37
N GLY A 137 2.64 20.95 4.71
CA GLY A 137 1.39 20.24 5.00
C GLY A 137 1.46 19.55 6.35
N ALA A 138 0.37 19.57 7.11
CA ALA A 138 0.24 18.79 8.33
C ALA A 138 -1.22 18.35 8.53
N LEU A 139 -1.45 17.35 9.39
CA LEU A 139 -2.80 17.00 9.81
C LEU A 139 -3.40 18.07 10.73
N ASP A 140 -2.56 18.61 11.62
CA ASP A 140 -2.91 19.73 12.49
C ASP A 140 -1.98 20.92 12.20
N PRO A 141 -2.51 22.05 11.69
CA PRO A 141 -1.71 23.26 11.46
C PRO A 141 -1.01 23.79 12.73
N ALA A 142 -1.54 23.56 13.93
CA ALA A 142 -0.91 23.95 15.18
C ALA A 142 0.38 23.17 15.44
N PHE A 143 0.42 21.89 15.05
CA PHE A 143 1.65 21.09 15.11
C PHE A 143 2.72 21.64 14.16
N ALA A 144 2.35 21.96 12.92
CA ALA A 144 3.29 22.57 11.97
C ALA A 144 3.88 23.88 12.50
N ALA A 145 3.04 24.74 13.08
CA ALA A 145 3.49 25.99 13.69
C ALA A 145 4.42 25.77 14.90
N ALA A 146 4.17 24.71 15.69
CA ALA A 146 5.02 24.36 16.82
C ALA A 146 6.40 23.86 16.38
N VAL A 147 6.48 23.06 15.31
CA VAL A 147 7.75 22.54 14.77
C VAL A 147 8.54 23.62 14.04
N LEU A 148 7.88 24.47 13.23
CA LEU A 148 8.53 25.46 12.38
C LEU A 148 8.94 26.72 13.14
N THR A 149 9.75 26.56 14.18
CA THR A 149 10.39 27.67 14.89
C THR A 149 11.38 28.41 13.97
N PRO A 150 11.76 29.67 14.27
CA PRO A 150 12.76 30.40 13.50
C PRO A 150 14.07 29.61 13.29
N GLN A 151 14.51 28.87 14.31
CA GLN A 151 15.71 28.05 14.26
C GLN A 151 15.57 26.85 13.32
N VAL A 152 14.42 26.16 13.34
CA VAL A 152 14.14 25.07 12.38
C VAL A 152 14.08 25.63 10.96
N CYS A 153 13.41 26.75 10.77
CA CYS A 153 13.31 27.42 9.48
C CYS A 153 14.67 27.87 8.92
N GLU A 154 15.58 28.36 9.77
CA GLU A 154 16.94 28.69 9.38
C GLU A 154 17.70 27.46 8.87
N GLN A 155 17.66 26.34 9.61
CA GLN A 155 18.34 25.11 9.20
C GLN A 155 17.78 24.51 7.90
N LEU A 156 16.45 24.58 7.71
CA LEU A 156 15.81 24.15 6.47
C LEU A 156 16.25 25.00 5.27
N ASN A 157 16.41 26.31 5.45
CA ASN A 157 16.93 27.19 4.39
C ASN A 157 18.42 26.90 4.08
N VAL A 158 19.24 26.62 5.09
CA VAL A 158 20.63 26.18 4.89
C VAL A 158 20.69 24.89 4.09
N MET A 159 19.83 23.93 4.42
CA MET A 159 19.70 22.67 3.69
C MET A 159 19.29 22.89 2.23
N ALA A 160 18.27 23.71 1.99
CA ALA A 160 17.80 24.02 0.64
C ALA A 160 18.85 24.74 -0.22
N ALA A 161 19.70 25.59 0.38
CA ALA A 161 20.79 26.24 -0.34
C ALA A 161 21.88 25.27 -0.82
N GLY A 162 21.97 24.07 -0.22
CA GLY A 162 22.97 23.06 -0.55
C GLY A 162 22.61 22.13 -1.71
N GLY A 163 21.43 22.25 -2.32
CA GLY A 163 20.96 21.32 -3.36
C GLY A 163 19.80 21.83 -4.21
N PRO A 164 19.33 21.02 -5.18
CA PRO A 164 18.28 21.41 -6.12
C PRO A 164 16.89 21.56 -5.45
N GLY A 165 16.69 20.96 -4.29
CA GLY A 165 15.48 21.16 -3.47
C GLY A 165 15.40 20.19 -2.30
N VAL A 166 14.32 20.30 -1.54
CA VAL A 166 14.11 19.60 -0.27
C VAL A 166 12.72 19.02 -0.25
N ASN A 167 12.59 17.70 -0.08
CA ASN A 167 11.33 17.03 0.17
C ASN A 167 11.43 16.22 1.47
N LEU A 168 11.00 16.83 2.56
CA LEU A 168 11.09 16.32 3.92
C LEU A 168 9.73 15.95 4.49
N SER A 169 9.75 15.00 5.41
CA SER A 169 8.61 14.68 6.24
C SER A 169 9.01 14.20 7.63
N ILE A 170 8.07 14.28 8.56
CA ILE A 170 8.15 13.57 9.83
C ILE A 170 7.25 12.33 9.71
N ASP A 171 7.80 11.16 9.99
CA ASP A 171 7.08 9.89 10.08
C ASP A 171 7.45 9.20 11.40
N GLY A 172 6.63 9.44 12.43
CA GLY A 172 6.89 8.97 13.79
C GLY A 172 8.19 9.55 14.35
N ASP A 173 9.17 8.68 14.57
CA ASP A 173 10.50 9.04 15.10
C ASP A 173 11.55 9.24 14.00
N GLN A 174 11.15 9.36 12.73
CA GLN A 174 12.06 9.57 11.61
C GLN A 174 11.81 10.93 10.94
N LEU A 175 12.90 11.68 10.73
CA LEU A 175 12.94 12.79 9.79
C LEU A 175 13.37 12.22 8.43
N VAL A 176 12.44 12.21 7.48
CA VAL A 176 12.52 11.47 6.21
C VAL A 176 12.73 12.43 5.04
N MET A 177 13.77 12.20 4.24
CA MET A 177 14.09 12.95 3.01
C MET A 177 13.96 12.06 1.78
N LEU A 178 13.33 12.56 0.72
CA LEU A 178 13.36 11.89 -0.59
C LEU A 178 14.57 12.30 -1.42
N ASP A 179 15.09 11.32 -2.13
CA ASP A 179 16.19 11.38 -3.07
C ASP A 179 17.43 12.11 -2.52
N PRO A 180 17.99 11.65 -1.37
CA PRO A 180 19.24 12.19 -0.88
C PRO A 180 20.36 11.93 -1.90
N PRO A 181 21.35 12.85 -2.02
CA PRO A 181 22.41 12.73 -3.01
C PRO A 181 23.39 11.62 -2.64
N ARG A 182 23.13 10.41 -3.16
CA ARG A 182 23.84 9.19 -2.77
C ARG A 182 25.05 8.81 -3.62
N LYS A 183 25.15 9.35 -4.84
CA LYS A 183 26.13 8.88 -5.84
C LYS A 183 27.57 9.12 -5.39
N GLU A 184 27.77 10.20 -4.63
CA GLU A 184 29.03 10.58 -4.01
C GLU A 184 28.87 10.45 -2.50
N VAL A 185 29.70 9.63 -1.87
CA VAL A 185 29.55 9.30 -0.44
C VAL A 185 29.86 10.51 0.44
N GLU A 186 30.77 11.38 -0.01
CA GLU A 186 31.13 12.63 0.64
C GLU A 186 29.93 13.58 0.70
N LEU A 187 29.22 13.70 -0.42
CA LEU A 187 28.01 14.52 -0.50
C LEU A 187 26.89 13.92 0.34
N LEU A 188 26.69 12.60 0.28
CA LEU A 188 25.72 11.91 1.13
C LEU A 188 26.00 12.17 2.62
N ALA A 189 27.25 12.08 3.05
CA ALA A 189 27.65 12.34 4.42
C ALA A 189 27.32 13.77 4.85
N TYR A 190 27.70 14.76 4.03
CA TYR A 190 27.35 16.16 4.31
C TYR A 190 25.84 16.35 4.50
N TRP A 191 25.02 15.76 3.62
CA TRP A 191 23.57 15.86 3.70
C TRP A 191 22.98 15.19 4.95
N LEU A 192 23.53 14.05 5.37
CA LEU A 192 23.12 13.38 6.60
C LEU A 192 23.44 14.20 7.84
N GLU A 193 24.58 14.93 7.86
CA GLU A 193 24.92 15.84 8.96
C GLU A 193 24.00 17.07 9.02
N VAL A 194 23.65 17.63 7.85
CA VAL A 194 22.67 18.73 7.77
C VAL A 194 21.29 18.25 8.26
N LEU A 195 20.85 17.08 7.81
CA LEU A 195 19.58 16.47 8.23
C LEU A 195 19.58 16.17 9.75
N ALA A 196 20.71 15.72 10.30
CA ALA A 196 20.87 15.50 11.73
C ALA A 196 20.84 16.79 12.55
N THR A 197 21.34 17.89 11.98
CA THR A 197 21.26 19.22 12.60
C THR A 197 19.81 19.69 12.65
N VAL A 198 19.04 19.53 11.56
CA VAL A 198 17.59 19.81 11.55
C VAL A 198 16.86 18.96 12.61
N ALA A 199 17.14 17.65 12.66
CA ALA A 199 16.56 16.75 13.65
C ALA A 199 16.88 17.19 15.09
N ALA A 200 18.11 17.64 15.36
CA ALA A 200 18.50 18.15 16.68
C ALA A 200 17.73 19.41 17.07
N VAL A 201 17.55 20.37 16.16
CA VAL A 201 16.79 21.60 16.45
C VAL A 201 15.29 21.30 16.66
N ILE A 202 14.73 20.32 15.95
CA ILE A 202 13.36 19.82 16.22
C ILE A 202 13.27 19.19 17.62
N ASP A 203 14.28 18.42 18.02
CA ASP A 203 14.36 17.81 19.35
C ASP A 203 14.53 18.83 20.49
N ASP A 204 15.05 20.03 20.22
CA ASP A 204 15.14 21.11 21.20
C ASP A 204 13.84 21.93 21.33
N THR A 205 12.86 21.69 20.44
CA THR A 205 11.57 22.40 20.44
C THR A 205 10.60 21.79 21.48
N PRO A 206 9.79 22.59 22.21
CA PRO A 206 8.90 22.09 23.26
C PRO A 206 7.65 21.36 22.70
N LEU A 207 7.85 20.12 22.24
CA LEU A 207 6.83 19.31 21.54
C LEU A 207 6.22 18.19 22.41
N ASP A 208 6.37 18.23 23.73
CA ASP A 208 5.98 17.11 24.61
C ASP A 208 4.50 16.74 24.52
N HIS A 209 3.61 17.71 24.27
CA HIS A 209 2.18 17.46 24.11
C HIS A 209 1.81 16.84 22.76
N TRP A 210 2.73 16.80 21.79
CA TRP A 210 2.53 16.19 20.48
C TRP A 210 2.99 14.73 20.40
N ILE A 211 3.66 14.23 21.45
CA ILE A 211 4.26 12.89 21.43
C ILE A 211 3.21 11.83 21.09
N GLN A 212 3.46 11.08 20.03
CA GLN A 212 2.60 10.01 19.56
C GLN A 212 2.94 8.69 20.27
N PRO A 213 1.95 7.80 20.47
CA PRO A 213 2.20 6.47 21.02
C PRO A 213 3.11 5.64 20.11
N VAL A 214 3.71 4.60 20.69
CA VAL A 214 4.48 3.64 19.90
C VAL A 214 3.53 2.86 18.99
N LYS A 215 3.72 3.03 17.68
CA LYS A 215 3.06 2.22 16.67
C LYS A 215 3.50 0.74 16.79
N PRO A 216 2.57 -0.22 16.77
CA PRO A 216 2.92 -1.64 16.69
C PRO A 216 3.82 -1.92 15.49
N TRP A 217 4.56 -3.02 15.57
CA TRP A 217 5.38 -3.47 14.44
C TRP A 217 4.48 -3.96 13.31
N GLY A 218 4.96 -3.81 12.08
CA GLY A 218 4.25 -4.20 10.87
C GLY A 218 3.97 -3.03 9.95
N MET A 219 4.08 -3.29 8.66
CA MET A 219 3.86 -2.28 7.62
C MET A 219 2.38 -1.93 7.54
N THR A 220 2.04 -0.68 7.85
CA THR A 220 0.66 -0.20 7.76
C THR A 220 0.40 0.54 6.45
N PHE A 221 -0.78 1.11 6.33
CA PHE A 221 -1.16 1.98 5.23
C PHE A 221 -1.33 3.42 5.71
N TYR A 222 -1.04 4.37 4.82
CA TYR A 222 -1.21 5.79 5.08
C TYR A 222 -2.69 6.08 5.41
N HIS A 223 -2.96 6.79 6.51
CA HIS A 223 -4.30 7.01 7.10
C HIS A 223 -5.14 5.77 7.42
N HIS A 224 -4.52 4.59 7.38
CA HIS A 224 -5.15 3.33 7.73
C HIS A 224 -4.20 2.52 8.64
N PRO A 225 -3.99 2.98 9.90
CA PRO A 225 -3.06 2.34 10.83
C PRO A 225 -3.48 0.92 11.24
N ASP A 226 -4.78 0.61 11.17
CA ASP A 226 -5.34 -0.72 11.45
C ASP A 226 -5.27 -1.67 10.25
N TRP A 227 -4.76 -1.20 9.11
CA TRP A 227 -4.47 -2.06 7.95
C TRP A 227 -3.02 -2.47 8.01
N GLN A 228 -2.78 -3.76 7.83
CA GLN A 228 -1.47 -4.39 7.88
C GLN A 228 -1.20 -5.09 6.57
N TRP A 229 -0.04 -4.79 6.00
CA TRP A 229 0.52 -5.54 4.89
C TRP A 229 1.21 -6.81 5.45
N ILE A 230 0.79 -7.96 4.95
CA ILE A 230 1.33 -9.29 5.29
C ILE A 230 2.22 -9.81 4.16
N GLY A 231 1.92 -9.44 2.91
CA GLY A 231 2.69 -9.86 1.73
C GLY A 231 2.22 -11.20 1.20
N VAL A 232 2.59 -12.30 1.85
CA VAL A 232 2.23 -13.67 1.44
C VAL A 232 1.73 -14.46 2.66
N ASP A 233 0.61 -15.16 2.51
CA ASP A 233 0.07 -16.08 3.50
C ASP A 233 -0.81 -17.14 2.82
N ASP A 234 -0.16 -18.19 2.32
CA ASP A 234 -0.83 -19.26 1.57
C ASP A 234 -1.77 -20.11 2.43
N SER A 235 -1.70 -20.00 3.76
CA SER A 235 -2.62 -20.69 4.66
C SER A 235 -4.07 -20.22 4.48
N LEU A 236 -4.27 -18.99 3.99
CA LEU A 236 -5.59 -18.42 3.69
C LEU A 236 -6.37 -19.26 2.67
N LEU A 237 -5.69 -19.90 1.73
CA LEU A 237 -6.30 -20.69 0.66
C LEU A 237 -7.12 -21.89 1.18
N GLN A 238 -6.87 -22.32 2.42
CA GLN A 238 -7.61 -23.41 3.07
C GLN A 238 -9.01 -22.99 3.56
N THR A 239 -9.21 -21.69 3.81
CA THR A 239 -10.44 -21.16 4.43
C THR A 239 -11.18 -20.18 3.55
N THR A 240 -10.54 -19.66 2.50
CA THR A 240 -11.14 -18.69 1.57
C THR A 240 -11.80 -19.40 0.38
N PRO A 241 -12.93 -18.90 -0.14
CA PRO A 241 -13.66 -19.58 -1.20
C PRO A 241 -13.09 -19.23 -2.59
N VAL A 242 -11.83 -19.60 -2.80
CA VAL A 242 -11.04 -19.42 -4.03
C VAL A 242 -11.29 -20.54 -5.04
N THR A 243 -10.86 -20.32 -6.28
CA THR A 243 -10.76 -21.34 -7.32
C THR A 243 -9.80 -22.45 -6.88
N GLN A 244 -10.30 -23.69 -6.78
CA GLN A 244 -9.52 -24.85 -6.31
C GLN A 244 -8.96 -25.71 -7.45
N SER A 245 -9.33 -25.41 -8.70
CA SER A 245 -8.80 -26.14 -9.86
C SER A 245 -7.39 -25.67 -10.21
N GLY A 246 -6.58 -26.57 -10.76
CA GLY A 246 -5.21 -26.26 -11.18
C GLY A 246 -4.16 -26.76 -10.18
N HIS A 247 -3.00 -26.12 -10.20
CA HIS A 247 -1.87 -26.39 -9.32
C HIS A 247 -1.05 -25.10 -9.09
N ASP A 248 0.00 -25.18 -8.27
CA ASP A 248 0.87 -24.05 -7.89
C ASP A 248 0.07 -22.87 -7.32
N HIS A 249 -0.87 -23.15 -6.41
CA HIS A 249 -1.66 -22.14 -5.75
C HIS A 249 -0.80 -21.32 -4.78
N SER A 250 -0.89 -19.99 -4.86
CA SER A 250 -0.18 -19.07 -3.97
C SER A 250 -0.93 -17.76 -3.79
N THR A 251 -0.62 -17.05 -2.72
CA THR A 251 -1.12 -15.71 -2.42
C THR A 251 -0.06 -14.66 -2.68
N SER A 252 -0.49 -13.44 -3.00
CA SER A 252 0.36 -12.25 -2.97
C SER A 252 -0.41 -11.05 -2.47
N GLU A 253 0.32 -10.02 -2.05
CA GLU A 253 -0.23 -8.73 -1.63
C GLU A 253 -1.29 -8.90 -0.54
N VAL A 254 -1.07 -9.83 0.40
CA VAL A 254 -2.01 -10.11 1.49
C VAL A 254 -2.08 -8.91 2.43
N ILE A 255 -3.30 -8.46 2.71
CA ILE A 255 -3.63 -7.36 3.60
C ILE A 255 -4.68 -7.85 4.58
N ARG A 256 -4.49 -7.51 5.86
CA ARG A 256 -5.47 -7.72 6.91
C ARG A 256 -5.73 -6.39 7.59
N GLY A 257 -6.94 -6.18 8.07
CA GLY A 257 -7.18 -4.99 8.86
C GLY A 257 -8.63 -4.76 9.19
N ARG A 258 -8.90 -3.51 9.58
CA ARG A 258 -10.24 -3.00 9.83
C ARG A 258 -10.30 -1.55 9.40
N ASP A 259 -11.45 -1.13 8.90
CA ASP A 259 -11.70 0.25 8.52
C ASP A 259 -12.66 0.92 9.52
N GLY A 260 -12.09 1.67 10.47
CA GLY A 260 -12.80 2.25 11.61
C GLY A 260 -13.58 1.20 12.41
N ASP A 261 -14.85 1.47 12.69
CA ASP A 261 -15.75 0.52 13.38
C ASP A 261 -16.30 -0.59 12.47
N GLY A 262 -15.79 -0.71 11.25
CA GLY A 262 -16.20 -1.73 10.29
C GLY A 262 -15.81 -3.15 10.71
N PRO A 263 -16.29 -4.17 9.98
CA PRO A 263 -15.84 -5.54 10.19
C PRO A 263 -14.35 -5.71 9.82
N PRO A 264 -13.61 -6.62 10.49
CA PRO A 264 -12.28 -7.02 10.03
C PRO A 264 -12.32 -7.56 8.61
N PHE A 265 -11.24 -7.40 7.85
CA PHE A 265 -11.15 -7.90 6.49
C PHE A 265 -9.82 -8.61 6.21
N VAL A 266 -9.84 -9.41 5.16
CA VAL A 266 -8.67 -9.94 4.47
C VAL A 266 -8.81 -9.68 2.98
N ALA A 267 -7.74 -9.23 2.34
CA ALA A 267 -7.68 -8.98 0.91
C ALA A 267 -6.36 -9.48 0.34
N PHE A 268 -6.38 -10.15 -0.82
CA PHE A 268 -5.17 -10.66 -1.47
C PHE A 268 -5.43 -11.03 -2.93
N THR A 269 -4.36 -11.22 -3.71
CA THR A 269 -4.43 -11.85 -5.03
C THR A 269 -4.11 -13.34 -4.89
N HIS A 270 -5.01 -14.20 -5.35
CA HIS A 270 -4.77 -15.65 -5.47
C HIS A 270 -4.25 -15.95 -6.88
N HIS A 271 -3.17 -16.72 -6.97
CA HIS A 271 -2.57 -17.17 -8.24
C HIS A 271 -2.62 -18.68 -8.32
N TRP A 272 -2.87 -19.22 -9.52
CA TRP A 272 -2.78 -20.65 -9.80
C TRP A 272 -2.41 -20.90 -11.27
N LYS A 273 -2.09 -22.15 -11.60
CA LYS A 273 -1.75 -22.57 -12.95
C LYS A 273 -2.64 -23.71 -13.42
N THR A 274 -2.90 -23.73 -14.72
CA THR A 274 -3.50 -24.89 -15.40
C THR A 274 -2.59 -25.33 -16.53
N THR A 275 -2.55 -26.64 -16.76
CA THR A 275 -1.75 -27.23 -17.83
C THR A 275 -2.66 -27.87 -18.87
N ARG A 276 -2.43 -27.58 -20.15
CA ARG A 276 -3.06 -28.30 -21.27
C ARG A 276 -2.03 -28.77 -22.29
N THR A 277 -2.33 -29.88 -22.95
CA THR A 277 -1.50 -30.42 -24.03
C THR A 277 -2.03 -29.93 -25.36
N GLU A 278 -1.20 -29.25 -26.14
CA GLU A 278 -1.51 -28.84 -27.51
C GLU A 278 -0.79 -29.76 -28.50
N THR A 279 -1.52 -30.26 -29.50
CA THR A 279 -0.94 -30.94 -30.64
C THR A 279 -0.77 -29.94 -31.78
N TYR A 280 0.44 -29.83 -32.33
CA TYR A 280 0.71 -29.05 -33.53
C TYR A 280 1.40 -29.93 -34.57
N THR A 281 1.21 -29.60 -35.85
CA THR A 281 1.90 -30.28 -36.95
C THR A 281 3.06 -29.41 -37.37
N ASP A 282 4.27 -29.98 -37.35
CA ASP A 282 5.46 -29.27 -37.84
C ASP A 282 5.44 -29.12 -39.37
N SER A 283 6.40 -28.36 -39.90
CA SER A 283 6.58 -28.15 -41.34
C SER A 283 6.89 -29.44 -42.11
N GLU A 284 7.21 -30.54 -41.42
CA GLU A 284 7.48 -31.86 -41.98
C GLU A 284 6.26 -32.81 -41.89
N GLY A 285 5.10 -32.31 -41.44
CA GLY A 285 3.86 -33.08 -41.36
C GLY A 285 3.78 -34.02 -40.16
N ARG A 286 4.69 -33.93 -39.18
CA ARG A 286 4.66 -34.76 -37.97
C ARG A 286 3.86 -34.06 -36.88
N SER A 287 2.93 -34.79 -36.27
CA SER A 287 2.21 -34.34 -35.08
C SER A 287 3.14 -34.36 -33.88
N GLN A 288 3.38 -33.19 -33.29
CA GLN A 288 4.11 -33.01 -32.05
C GLN A 288 3.15 -32.54 -30.96
N THR A 289 3.44 -32.89 -29.71
CA THR A 289 2.70 -32.37 -28.56
C THR A 289 3.59 -31.45 -27.75
N ARG A 290 3.04 -30.35 -27.26
CA ARG A 290 3.69 -29.49 -26.29
C ARG A 290 2.78 -29.23 -25.11
N THR A 291 3.38 -29.16 -23.93
CA THR A 291 2.70 -28.74 -22.71
C THR A 291 2.66 -27.23 -22.65
N VAL A 292 1.46 -26.66 -22.50
CA VAL A 292 1.25 -25.23 -22.31
C VAL A 292 0.78 -25.00 -20.88
N VAL A 293 1.49 -24.13 -20.16
CA VAL A 293 1.14 -23.70 -18.81
C VAL A 293 0.47 -22.33 -18.91
N GLU A 294 -0.75 -22.23 -18.41
CA GLU A 294 -1.51 -21.00 -18.33
C GLU A 294 -1.50 -20.52 -16.87
N ASN A 295 -1.11 -19.27 -16.65
CA ASN A 295 -1.12 -18.64 -15.33
C ASN A 295 -2.43 -17.86 -15.17
N HIS A 296 -3.06 -18.00 -14.01
CA HIS A 296 -4.32 -17.36 -13.68
C HIS A 296 -4.19 -16.64 -12.34
N SER A 297 -5.01 -15.61 -12.16
CA SER A 297 -5.10 -14.89 -10.90
C SER A 297 -6.51 -14.35 -10.67
N GLU A 298 -6.92 -14.27 -9.41
CA GLU A 298 -8.19 -13.66 -9.00
C GLU A 298 -8.00 -12.84 -7.72
N PRO A 299 -8.62 -11.65 -7.62
CA PRO A 299 -8.62 -10.87 -6.39
C PRO A 299 -9.64 -11.44 -5.41
N ILE A 300 -9.25 -11.52 -4.14
CA ILE A 300 -10.09 -11.98 -3.04
C ILE A 300 -10.24 -10.85 -2.03
N LEU A 301 -11.48 -10.54 -1.67
CA LEU A 301 -11.81 -9.61 -0.59
C LEU A 301 -12.90 -10.22 0.28
N GLY A 302 -12.61 -10.41 1.56
CA GLY A 302 -13.53 -10.94 2.54
C GLY A 302 -13.61 -10.06 3.78
N PHE A 303 -14.81 -9.89 4.32
CA PHE A 303 -15.06 -9.23 5.59
C PHE A 303 -15.66 -10.22 6.58
N GLN A 304 -15.08 -10.28 7.79
CA GLN A 304 -15.56 -11.15 8.84
C GLN A 304 -16.79 -10.56 9.51
N LEU A 305 -17.90 -11.29 9.49
CA LEU A 305 -19.17 -10.93 10.08
C LEU A 305 -19.17 -11.22 11.59
N PRO A 306 -20.03 -10.53 12.37
CA PRO A 306 -20.03 -10.67 13.83
C PRO A 306 -20.66 -11.98 14.30
N ILE A 307 -21.35 -12.68 13.40
CA ILE A 307 -22.01 -13.96 13.64
C ILE A 307 -22.12 -14.72 12.33
N ARG A 308 -22.25 -16.05 12.42
CA ARG A 308 -22.56 -16.90 11.26
C ARG A 308 -23.94 -16.53 10.69
N MET A 309 -24.02 -16.27 9.40
CA MET A 309 -25.24 -15.89 8.69
C MET A 309 -25.62 -16.94 7.63
N PRO A 310 -26.92 -17.17 7.36
CA PRO A 310 -27.36 -18.01 6.27
C PRO A 310 -26.80 -17.55 4.93
N TRP A 311 -26.56 -18.50 4.02
CA TRP A 311 -26.02 -18.18 2.71
C TRP A 311 -26.95 -17.24 1.94
N LEU A 312 -26.40 -16.13 1.47
CA LEU A 312 -27.08 -15.13 0.65
C LEU A 312 -26.07 -14.54 -0.34
N GLN A 313 -26.44 -14.46 -1.60
CA GLN A 313 -25.62 -13.87 -2.66
C GLN A 313 -26.40 -12.78 -3.38
N VAL A 314 -25.76 -11.63 -3.57
CA VAL A 314 -26.24 -10.52 -4.40
C VAL A 314 -25.30 -10.39 -5.57
N ALA A 315 -25.81 -10.60 -6.78
CA ALA A 315 -25.05 -10.52 -8.02
C ALA A 315 -25.67 -9.51 -8.99
N ASN A 316 -24.89 -9.12 -10.00
CA ASN A 316 -25.33 -8.25 -11.08
C ASN A 316 -26.12 -9.06 -12.11
N ARG A 317 -27.43 -8.80 -12.20
CA ARG A 317 -28.36 -9.51 -13.10
C ARG A 317 -28.36 -11.03 -12.91
N GLY A 318 -29.34 -11.71 -13.48
CA GLY A 318 -29.47 -13.17 -13.42
C GLY A 318 -30.78 -13.64 -12.80
N ARG A 319 -30.88 -14.93 -12.50
CA ARG A 319 -32.08 -15.55 -11.93
C ARG A 319 -31.94 -15.65 -10.41
N GLY A 320 -32.94 -15.16 -9.70
CA GLY A 320 -32.97 -15.16 -8.24
C GLY A 320 -34.39 -14.98 -7.71
N ILE A 321 -34.46 -14.74 -6.40
CA ILE A 321 -35.69 -14.38 -5.68
C ILE A 321 -36.26 -13.09 -6.27
N THR A 322 -37.57 -13.05 -6.48
CA THR A 322 -38.29 -11.86 -6.96
C THR A 322 -38.74 -11.00 -5.79
N PHE A 323 -38.36 -9.73 -5.81
CA PHE A 323 -38.80 -8.70 -4.85
C PHE A 323 -39.91 -7.82 -5.44
N GLU A 324 -40.53 -7.00 -4.61
CA GLU A 324 -41.61 -6.09 -5.02
C GLU A 324 -41.17 -5.00 -6.02
N SER A 325 -39.88 -4.66 -6.05
CA SER A 325 -39.35 -3.65 -6.97
C SER A 325 -38.88 -4.27 -8.28
N GLU A 326 -39.59 -4.00 -9.37
CA GLU A 326 -39.20 -4.46 -10.71
C GLU A 326 -37.85 -3.87 -11.14
N ALA A 327 -37.58 -2.60 -10.80
CA ALA A 327 -36.30 -1.95 -11.08
C ALA A 327 -35.14 -2.66 -10.36
N PHE A 328 -35.34 -3.06 -9.10
CA PHE A 328 -34.37 -3.83 -8.34
C PHE A 328 -34.09 -5.19 -8.99
N ASN A 329 -35.14 -5.95 -9.35
CA ASN A 329 -35.01 -7.26 -9.97
C ASN A 329 -34.35 -7.22 -11.38
N LYS A 330 -34.41 -6.08 -12.07
CA LYS A 330 -33.71 -5.87 -13.36
C LYS A 330 -32.20 -5.66 -13.17
N GLN A 331 -31.80 -5.04 -12.06
CA GLN A 331 -30.41 -4.70 -11.79
C GLN A 331 -29.68 -5.81 -11.02
N PHE A 332 -30.34 -6.39 -10.03
CA PHE A 332 -29.76 -7.36 -9.11
C PHE A 332 -30.43 -8.72 -9.21
N SER A 333 -29.64 -9.76 -8.96
CA SER A 333 -30.11 -11.12 -8.71
C SER A 333 -29.72 -11.52 -7.30
N VAL A 334 -30.71 -11.86 -6.48
CA VAL A 334 -30.49 -12.35 -5.11
C VAL A 334 -30.81 -13.83 -5.05
N THR A 335 -29.87 -14.61 -4.53
CA THR A 335 -30.06 -16.03 -4.24
C THR A 335 -29.76 -16.27 -2.78
N ALA A 336 -30.51 -17.16 -2.13
CA ALA A 336 -30.32 -17.46 -0.72
C ALA A 336 -30.70 -18.91 -0.43
N GLN A 337 -30.15 -19.45 0.66
CA GLN A 337 -30.50 -20.79 1.14
C GLN A 337 -31.93 -20.81 1.69
N ASP A 338 -32.32 -19.72 2.37
CA ASP A 338 -33.66 -19.50 2.88
C ASP A 338 -34.24 -18.21 2.27
N PRO A 339 -35.30 -18.31 1.45
CA PRO A 339 -35.97 -17.13 0.90
C PRO A 339 -36.51 -16.18 1.98
N LYS A 340 -36.93 -16.68 3.15
CA LYS A 340 -37.39 -15.82 4.23
C LYS A 340 -36.27 -14.91 4.72
N PHE A 341 -35.09 -15.47 4.96
CA PHE A 341 -33.92 -14.68 5.34
C PHE A 341 -33.59 -13.60 4.29
N ALA A 342 -33.70 -13.92 3.00
CA ALA A 342 -33.51 -12.94 1.94
C ALA A 342 -34.52 -11.78 2.01
N TYR A 343 -35.81 -12.05 2.27
CA TYR A 343 -36.81 -11.00 2.44
C TYR A 343 -36.63 -10.18 3.73
N ASP A 344 -36.20 -10.83 4.82
CA ASP A 344 -35.91 -10.18 6.09
C ASP A 344 -34.73 -9.18 5.97
N VAL A 345 -33.71 -9.53 5.18
CA VAL A 345 -32.51 -8.70 4.94
C VAL A 345 -32.73 -7.68 3.82
N ILE A 346 -33.28 -8.09 2.68
CA ILE A 346 -33.47 -7.26 1.47
C ILE A 346 -34.89 -6.67 1.47
N HIS A 347 -35.16 -5.83 2.46
CA HIS A 347 -36.41 -5.10 2.62
C HIS A 347 -36.39 -3.76 1.83
N PRO A 348 -37.49 -2.97 1.76
CA PRO A 348 -37.59 -1.79 0.88
C PRO A 348 -36.42 -0.79 1.00
N ARG A 349 -36.09 -0.36 2.22
CA ARG A 349 -34.93 0.55 2.45
C ARG A 349 -33.58 -0.07 2.09
N GLN A 350 -33.44 -1.41 2.17
CA GLN A 350 -32.23 -2.09 1.75
C GLN A 350 -32.11 -2.10 0.22
N MET A 351 -33.22 -2.32 -0.49
CA MET A 351 -33.26 -2.20 -1.94
C MET A 351 -32.92 -0.78 -2.39
N GLU A 352 -33.48 0.25 -1.75
CA GLU A 352 -33.12 1.65 -2.01
C GLU A 352 -31.61 1.89 -1.83
N TYR A 353 -31.02 1.35 -0.75
CA TYR A 353 -29.60 1.46 -0.48
C TYR A 353 -28.74 0.78 -1.55
N LEU A 354 -29.08 -0.45 -1.96
CA LEU A 354 -28.40 -1.19 -3.02
C LEU A 354 -28.50 -0.50 -4.38
N MET A 355 -29.64 0.11 -4.69
CA MET A 355 -29.83 0.87 -5.93
C MET A 355 -29.01 2.17 -5.93
N ALA A 356 -28.89 2.84 -4.76
CA ALA A 356 -28.12 4.06 -4.61
C ALA A 356 -26.60 3.82 -4.50
N ASN A 357 -26.19 2.65 -4.02
CA ASN A 357 -24.78 2.26 -3.82
C ASN A 357 -24.56 0.85 -4.38
N PRO A 358 -24.56 0.66 -5.71
CA PRO A 358 -24.40 -0.67 -6.29
C PRO A 358 -23.05 -1.29 -5.90
N PRO A 359 -23.03 -2.44 -5.20
CA PRO A 359 -21.79 -3.05 -4.78
C PRO A 359 -21.16 -3.89 -5.90
N ALA A 360 -19.89 -4.25 -5.73
CA ALA A 360 -19.38 -5.45 -6.37
C ALA A 360 -20.22 -6.67 -5.94
N PRO A 361 -20.44 -7.66 -6.83
CA PRO A 361 -21.13 -8.89 -6.45
C PRO A 361 -20.54 -9.48 -5.18
N PHE A 362 -21.37 -9.90 -4.24
CA PHE A 362 -20.90 -10.47 -2.99
C PHE A 362 -21.79 -11.60 -2.52
N ARG A 363 -21.21 -12.46 -1.69
CA ARG A 363 -21.91 -13.55 -1.02
C ARG A 363 -21.55 -13.59 0.46
N ILE A 364 -22.57 -13.81 1.27
CA ILE A 364 -22.46 -14.16 2.68
C ILE A 364 -22.38 -15.68 2.75
N VAL A 365 -21.31 -16.18 3.36
CA VAL A 365 -21.09 -17.61 3.60
C VAL A 365 -20.52 -17.74 5.01
N ASP A 366 -21.24 -18.45 5.86
CA ASP A 366 -20.86 -18.63 7.26
C ASP A 366 -20.64 -17.28 7.97
N ASP A 367 -19.46 -17.05 8.53
CA ASP A 367 -19.07 -15.83 9.23
C ASP A 367 -18.36 -14.82 8.32
N TRP A 368 -18.52 -14.90 7.00
CA TRP A 368 -17.84 -14.01 6.04
C TRP A 368 -18.76 -13.45 4.96
N ALA A 369 -18.49 -12.21 4.56
CA ALA A 369 -18.98 -11.61 3.31
C ALA A 369 -17.82 -11.50 2.32
N TRP A 370 -17.89 -12.27 1.22
CA TRP A 370 -16.88 -12.33 0.17
C TRP A 370 -17.32 -11.53 -1.06
N PHE A 371 -16.49 -10.59 -1.50
CA PHE A 371 -16.73 -9.70 -2.64
C PHE A 371 -15.92 -10.13 -3.87
N SER A 372 -16.55 -10.08 -5.03
CA SER A 372 -15.94 -10.25 -6.35
C SER A 372 -15.65 -8.87 -6.97
N THR A 373 -14.63 -8.18 -6.44
CA THR A 373 -14.29 -6.79 -6.86
C THR A 373 -13.68 -6.69 -8.26
N GLY A 374 -13.09 -7.77 -8.77
CA GLY A 374 -12.36 -7.79 -10.04
C GLY A 374 -11.02 -7.07 -10.01
N VAL A 375 -10.70 -6.34 -8.94
CA VAL A 375 -9.43 -5.65 -8.71
C VAL A 375 -8.98 -5.78 -7.25
N HIS A 376 -7.66 -5.74 -7.02
CA HIS A 376 -7.04 -5.72 -5.70
C HIS A 376 -6.33 -4.38 -5.48
N ASN A 377 -6.98 -3.42 -4.83
CA ASN A 377 -6.43 -2.09 -4.52
C ASN A 377 -7.10 -1.46 -3.28
N GLN A 378 -6.50 -0.41 -2.70
CA GLN A 378 -7.04 0.26 -1.51
C GLN A 378 -8.46 0.82 -1.71
N PRO A 379 -8.77 1.52 -2.84
CA PRO A 379 -10.12 2.04 -3.08
C PRO A 379 -11.20 0.95 -3.09
N ALA A 380 -10.94 -0.22 -3.67
CA ALA A 380 -11.91 -1.32 -3.70
C ALA A 380 -12.20 -1.89 -2.31
N ILE A 381 -11.17 -1.99 -1.45
CA ILE A 381 -11.32 -2.40 -0.05
C ILE A 381 -12.14 -1.36 0.71
N ALA A 382 -11.76 -0.08 0.63
CA ALA A 382 -12.45 1.02 1.33
C ALA A 382 -13.91 1.15 0.88
N HIS A 383 -14.18 1.09 -0.43
CA HIS A 383 -15.53 1.14 -0.97
C HIS A 383 -16.38 -0.05 -0.50
N SER A 384 -15.85 -1.27 -0.55
CA SER A 384 -16.57 -2.48 -0.12
C SER A 384 -16.80 -2.49 1.39
N SER A 385 -15.85 -1.99 2.19
CA SER A 385 -15.99 -1.78 3.63
C SER A 385 -17.13 -0.81 3.93
N HIS A 386 -17.08 0.38 3.32
CA HIS A 386 -18.10 1.40 3.49
C HIS A 386 -19.48 0.89 3.09
N PHE A 387 -19.57 0.21 1.94
CA PHE A 387 -20.80 -0.44 1.48
C PHE A 387 -21.31 -1.47 2.50
N LEU A 388 -20.45 -2.40 2.94
CA LEU A 388 -20.87 -3.48 3.82
C LEU A 388 -21.32 -2.95 5.18
N ARG A 389 -20.66 -1.93 5.74
CA ARG A 389 -21.11 -1.26 6.96
C ARG A 389 -22.51 -0.64 6.78
N GLY A 390 -22.74 0.01 5.65
CA GLY A 390 -24.06 0.54 5.30
C GLY A 390 -25.11 -0.55 5.11
N PHE A 391 -24.72 -1.68 4.54
CA PHE A 391 -25.58 -2.86 4.39
C PHE A 391 -25.96 -3.46 5.75
N LEU A 392 -24.97 -3.76 6.60
CA LEU A 392 -25.16 -4.45 7.87
C LEU A 392 -25.92 -3.58 8.90
N SER A 393 -25.67 -2.27 8.93
CA SER A 393 -26.38 -1.34 9.83
C SER A 393 -27.86 -1.17 9.50
N ARG A 394 -28.29 -1.56 8.30
CA ARG A 394 -29.70 -1.50 7.86
C ARG A 394 -30.45 -2.81 8.07
N ILE A 395 -29.75 -3.92 8.34
CA ILE A 395 -30.40 -5.20 8.65
C ILE A 395 -31.31 -5.00 9.88
N PRO A 396 -32.62 -5.34 9.77
CA PRO A 396 -33.55 -5.11 10.85
C PRO A 396 -33.17 -5.84 12.13
N ARG A 397 -33.42 -5.21 13.29
CA ARG A 397 -33.13 -5.79 14.62
C ARG A 397 -33.68 -7.22 14.80
N PHE A 398 -34.86 -7.52 14.25
CA PHE A 398 -35.44 -8.85 14.39
C PHE A 398 -34.66 -9.92 13.61
N ALA A 399 -34.06 -9.57 12.46
CA ALA A 399 -33.23 -10.47 11.69
C ALA A 399 -31.95 -10.81 12.47
N TRP A 400 -31.33 -9.83 13.12
CA TRP A 400 -30.21 -10.06 14.05
C TRP A 400 -30.56 -10.94 15.24
N ARG A 401 -31.75 -10.74 15.83
CA ARG A 401 -32.25 -11.58 16.93
C ARG A 401 -32.48 -13.02 16.51
N ASN A 402 -32.99 -13.25 15.30
CA ASN A 402 -33.17 -14.60 14.76
C ASN A 402 -31.83 -15.33 14.58
N LEU A 403 -30.74 -14.59 14.40
CA LEU A 403 -29.38 -15.12 14.33
C LEU A 403 -28.74 -15.33 15.71
N GLY A 404 -29.35 -14.82 16.78
CA GLY A 404 -28.85 -14.94 18.16
C GLY A 404 -28.14 -13.71 18.72
N LEU A 405 -28.18 -12.57 18.03
CA LEU A 405 -27.65 -11.30 18.55
C LEU A 405 -28.75 -10.45 19.23
N PRO A 406 -28.49 -9.81 20.37
CA PRO A 406 -29.52 -9.06 21.11
C PRO A 406 -29.97 -7.76 20.40
N ASP A 407 -29.06 -7.09 19.69
CA ASP A 407 -29.28 -5.85 18.94
C ASP A 407 -28.37 -5.78 17.70
N THR A 408 -28.48 -4.70 16.92
CA THR A 408 -27.61 -4.42 15.77
C THR A 408 -26.15 -4.27 16.21
N PRO A 409 -25.23 -5.08 15.67
CA PRO A 409 -23.80 -5.00 16.02
C PRO A 409 -23.10 -3.79 15.36
N TYR A 410 -23.73 -3.16 14.37
CA TYR A 410 -23.18 -2.02 13.66
C TYR A 410 -24.03 -0.77 13.88
N PRO A 411 -23.41 0.37 14.23
CA PRO A 411 -24.11 1.63 14.34
C PRO A 411 -24.61 2.08 12.96
N PRO A 412 -25.71 2.86 12.88
CA PRO A 412 -26.08 3.56 11.66
C PRO A 412 -24.91 4.42 11.18
N GLN A 413 -24.55 4.33 9.90
CA GLN A 413 -23.62 5.28 9.32
C GLN A 413 -24.27 6.67 9.26
N ASP A 414 -23.58 7.68 9.78
CA ASP A 414 -23.89 9.07 9.42
C ASP A 414 -23.75 9.23 7.90
N ARG A 415 -24.59 10.06 7.28
CA ARG A 415 -24.45 10.40 5.86
C ARG A 415 -23.21 11.27 5.67
N THR A 416 -22.03 10.67 5.68
CA THR A 416 -20.81 11.35 5.22
C THR A 416 -20.78 11.26 3.69
N PRO A 417 -20.64 12.39 2.97
CA PRO A 417 -20.51 12.33 1.52
C PRO A 417 -19.23 11.58 1.15
N VAL A 418 -19.34 10.61 0.24
CA VAL A 418 -18.17 10.00 -0.41
C VAL A 418 -17.45 11.13 -1.17
N PRO A 419 -16.13 11.33 -0.99
CA PRO A 419 -15.37 12.24 -1.83
C PRO A 419 -15.50 11.79 -3.28
N ASP A 420 -15.94 12.69 -4.15
CA ASP A 420 -16.01 12.48 -5.59
C ASP A 420 -14.57 12.31 -6.11
N HIS A 421 -14.12 11.07 -6.25
CA HIS A 421 -12.91 10.77 -7.00
C HIS A 421 -13.28 10.88 -8.48
N GLY A 422 -13.15 12.10 -9.00
CA GLY A 422 -13.24 12.36 -10.44
C GLY A 422 -12.32 11.42 -11.21
N GLU A 423 -12.85 10.90 -12.31
CA GLU A 423 -12.24 9.97 -13.26
C GLU A 423 -10.83 10.33 -13.73
#